data_AF-A0A9X6AE86-F1
#
_entry.id   AF-A0A9X6AE86-F1
#
_cell.length_a   1.000
_cell.length_b   1.000
_cell.length_c   1.000
_cell.angle_alpha   90.00
_cell.angle_beta   90.00
_cell.angle_gamma   90.00
#
_symmetry.space_group_name_H-M   'P 1'
#
loop_
_entity.id
_entity.type
_entity.pdbx_description
1 polymer ?
#
loop_
_entity_poly.entity_id
_entity_poly.type
_entity_poly.pdbx_seq_one_letter_code
_entity_poly.pdbx_strand_id
1 'polypeptide(L)'
;GKAPRPEYAEGALFQMKFYALVVWRLKQVVPRRLQLVYLGSGDVVTYDPMIEDLERVERKLLALWEAIRQATETGDWRPRPTKLCGWCDHQAVCPEFGGTPPPYPLPVRAPDSAVTEQGRMGRD
;
A
#
# COMPACT_ATOMS: atom_id res chain seq x y z
N GLY A 1 -15.80 2.86 17.55
CA GLY A 1 -14.48 3.29 18.04
C GLY A 1 -14.48 4.79 18.26
N LYS A 2 -13.51 5.31 19.02
CA LYS A 2 -13.26 6.74 19.21
C LYS A 2 -12.57 7.33 17.98
N ALA A 3 -12.83 8.59 17.65
CA ALA A 3 -12.09 9.29 16.60
C ALA A 3 -10.57 9.29 16.85
N PRO A 4 -9.74 9.09 15.81
CA PRO A 4 -8.31 9.19 15.92
C PRO A 4 -7.91 10.63 16.25
N ARG A 5 -6.77 10.78 16.91
CA ARG A 5 -6.13 12.09 17.03
C ARG A 5 -5.80 12.65 15.64
N PRO A 6 -5.72 13.99 15.47
CA PRO A 6 -5.40 14.62 14.18
C PRO A 6 -4.14 14.05 13.51
N GLU A 7 -3.11 13.72 14.30
CA GLU A 7 -1.87 13.10 13.84
C GLU A 7 -2.02 11.71 13.18
N TYR A 8 -3.15 11.03 13.40
CA TYR A 8 -3.48 9.73 12.80
C TYR A 8 -4.63 9.82 11.79
N ALA A 9 -5.12 11.03 11.48
CA ALA A 9 -6.25 11.24 10.58
C ALA A 9 -5.90 10.91 9.11
N GLU A 10 -4.62 10.95 8.73
CA GLU A 10 -4.19 10.72 7.34
C GLU A 10 -4.61 9.34 6.81
N GLY A 11 -4.51 8.29 7.63
CA GLY A 11 -4.93 6.94 7.26
C GLY A 11 -6.44 6.85 7.00
N ALA A 12 -7.24 7.49 7.86
CA ALA A 12 -8.69 7.55 7.71
C ALA A 12 -9.09 8.35 6.47
N LEU A 13 -8.43 9.48 6.22
CA LEU A 13 -8.66 10.32 5.04
C LEU A 13 -8.27 9.60 3.74
N PHE A 14 -7.20 8.81 3.73
CA PHE A 14 -6.84 7.99 2.57
C PHE A 14 -7.95 7.01 2.19
N GLN A 15 -8.50 6.30 3.17
CA GLN A 15 -9.62 5.36 2.92
C GLN A 15 -10.85 6.08 2.37
N MET A 16 -11.20 7.25 2.92
CA MET A 16 -12.33 8.05 2.41
C MET A 16 -12.07 8.52 0.97
N LYS A 17 -10.89 9.06 0.69
CA LYS A 17 -10.49 9.53 -0.65
C LYS A 17 -10.45 8.42 -1.69
N PHE A 18 -10.11 7.18 -1.31
CA PHE A 18 -10.18 6.03 -2.20
C PHE A 18 -11.60 5.80 -2.73
N TYR A 19 -12.61 5.78 -1.87
CA TYR A 19 -14.00 5.63 -2.32
C TYR A 19 -14.46 6.81 -3.17
N ALA A 20 -14.01 8.03 -2.84
CA ALA A 20 -14.28 9.20 -3.67
C ALA A 20 -13.71 9.06 -5.09
N LEU A 21 -12.47 8.54 -5.21
CA LEU A 21 -11.86 8.21 -6.49
C LEU A 21 -12.67 7.16 -7.26
N VAL A 22 -13.12 6.08 -6.60
CA VAL A 22 -13.95 5.04 -7.23
C VAL A 22 -15.25 5.62 -7.76
N VAL A 23 -15.95 6.44 -6.98
CA VAL A 23 -17.18 7.12 -7.42
C VAL A 23 -16.89 8.05 -8.60
N TRP A 24 -15.82 8.83 -8.54
CA TRP A 24 -15.45 9.72 -9.64
C TRP A 24 -15.15 8.95 -10.93
N ARG A 25 -14.38 7.86 -10.86
CA ARG A 25 -14.05 7.05 -12.05
C ARG A 25 -15.27 6.31 -12.62
N LEU A 26 -16.17 5.80 -11.77
CA LEU A 26 -17.36 5.06 -12.24
C LEU A 26 -18.50 5.96 -12.71
N LYS A 27 -18.71 7.11 -12.05
CA LYS A 27 -19.87 7.99 -12.27
C LYS A 27 -19.53 9.34 -12.90
N GLN A 28 -18.25 9.64 -13.10
CA GLN A 28 -17.75 10.91 -13.65
C GLN A 28 -18.20 12.14 -12.84
N VAL A 29 -18.43 11.96 -11.54
CA VAL A 29 -18.83 13.03 -10.60
C VAL A 29 -17.95 12.98 -9.36
N VAL A 30 -17.36 14.13 -9.00
CA VAL A 30 -16.61 14.28 -7.75
C VAL A 30 -17.59 14.48 -6.59
N PRO A 31 -17.56 13.65 -5.52
CA PRO A 31 -18.39 13.88 -4.34
C PRO A 31 -18.10 15.24 -3.71
N ARG A 32 -19.14 15.97 -3.29
CA ARG A 32 -18.93 17.29 -2.68
C ARG A 32 -18.37 17.22 -1.26
N ARG A 33 -18.65 16.14 -0.54
CA ARG A 33 -18.25 15.93 0.85
C ARG A 33 -18.14 14.44 1.16
N LEU A 34 -17.12 14.10 1.93
CA LEU A 34 -16.89 12.79 2.52
C LEU A 34 -17.05 12.93 4.03
N GLN A 35 -17.67 11.93 4.67
CA GLN A 35 -17.84 11.91 6.12
C GLN A 35 -17.51 10.54 6.69
N LEU A 36 -16.74 10.52 7.79
CA LEU A 36 -16.48 9.33 8.57
C LEU A 36 -17.04 9.54 9.98
N VAL A 37 -18.04 8.73 10.32
CA VAL A 37 -18.80 8.84 11.57
C VAL A 37 -18.28 7.83 12.58
N TYR A 38 -17.82 8.32 13.73
CA TYR A 38 -17.34 7.51 14.84
C TYR A 38 -18.48 7.23 15.81
N LEU A 39 -19.22 6.15 15.58
CA LEU A 39 -20.43 5.80 16.34
C LEU A 39 -20.23 5.72 17.87
N GLY A 40 -19.02 5.37 18.33
CA GLY A 40 -18.73 5.24 19.76
C GLY A 40 -18.54 6.57 20.49
N SER A 41 -18.11 7.62 19.78
CA SER A 41 -17.91 8.96 20.37
C SER A 41 -18.88 10.02 19.83
N GLY A 42 -19.59 9.72 18.74
CA GLY A 42 -20.45 10.68 18.02
C GLY A 42 -19.68 11.63 17.10
N ASP A 43 -18.35 11.57 17.08
CA ASP A 43 -17.52 12.47 16.26
C ASP A 43 -17.73 12.21 14.77
N VAL A 44 -17.67 13.28 13.97
CA VAL A 44 -17.71 13.21 12.51
C VAL A 44 -16.50 13.90 11.94
N VAL A 45 -15.70 13.16 11.17
CA VAL A 45 -14.61 13.73 10.37
C VAL A 45 -15.15 14.02 8.98
N THR A 46 -15.00 15.27 8.52
CA THR A 46 -15.48 15.73 7.21
C THR A 46 -14.35 16.14 6.30
N TYR A 47 -14.49 15.89 5.00
CA TYR A 47 -13.52 16.29 3.98
C TYR A 47 -14.21 16.61 2.66
N ASP A 48 -13.92 17.76 2.07
CA ASP A 48 -14.46 18.16 0.77
C ASP A 48 -13.37 17.96 -0.29
N PRO A 49 -13.47 16.93 -1.16
CA PRO A 49 -12.36 16.53 -2.02
C PRO A 49 -12.22 17.40 -3.27
N MET A 50 -10.97 17.66 -3.64
CA MET A 50 -10.63 18.27 -4.92
C MET A 50 -10.14 17.20 -5.91
N ILE A 51 -10.12 17.50 -7.20
CA ILE A 51 -9.68 16.56 -8.23
C ILE A 51 -8.22 16.13 -8.00
N GLU A 52 -7.36 17.08 -7.62
CA GLU A 52 -5.94 16.87 -7.38
C GLU A 52 -5.69 15.89 -6.22
N ASP A 53 -6.60 15.86 -5.23
CA ASP A 53 -6.56 14.88 -4.15
C ASP A 53 -6.78 13.46 -4.68
N LEU A 54 -7.79 13.30 -5.54
CA LEU A 54 -8.18 12.01 -6.08
C LEU A 54 -7.11 11.47 -7.03
N GLU A 55 -6.54 12.32 -7.86
CA GLU A 55 -5.41 11.95 -8.71
C GLU A 55 -4.18 11.53 -7.90
N ARG A 56 -3.91 12.19 -6.77
CA ARG A 56 -2.82 11.78 -5.87
C ARG A 56 -3.07 10.40 -5.26
N VAL A 57 -4.31 10.13 -4.86
CA VAL A 57 -4.71 8.80 -4.37
C VAL A 57 -4.56 7.76 -5.47
N GLU A 58 -4.96 8.07 -6.71
CA GLU A 58 -4.82 7.16 -7.84
C GLU A 58 -3.35 6.83 -8.14
N ARG A 59 -2.46 7.82 -8.18
CA ARG A 59 -1.02 7.59 -8.33
C ARG A 59 -0.47 6.68 -7.23
N LYS A 60 -0.88 6.91 -5.98
CA LYS A 60 -0.48 6.07 -4.85
C LYS A 60 -1.02 4.64 -4.97
N LEU A 61 -2.24 4.46 -5.46
CA LEU A 61 -2.85 3.15 -5.67
C LEU A 61 -2.14 2.38 -6.78
N LEU A 62 -1.85 3.01 -7.91
CA LEU A 62 -1.12 2.40 -9.03
C LEU A 62 0.29 1.99 -8.61
N ALA A 63 0.99 2.85 -7.85
CA ALA A 63 2.31 2.51 -7.32
C ALA A 63 2.27 1.33 -6.34
N LEU A 64 1.24 1.28 -5.47
CA LEU A 64 1.05 0.15 -4.56
C LEU A 64 0.75 -1.15 -5.33
N TRP A 65 -0.10 -1.08 -6.36
CA TRP A 65 -0.40 -2.22 -7.21
C TRP A 65 0.86 -2.75 -7.91
N GLU A 66 1.68 -1.86 -8.44
CA GLU A 66 2.94 -2.24 -9.08
C GLU A 66 3.92 -2.89 -8.10
N ALA A 67 4.03 -2.37 -6.87
CA ALA A 67 4.83 -2.99 -5.82
C ALA A 67 4.31 -4.39 -5.44
N ILE A 68 2.99 -4.56 -5.33
CA ILE A 68 2.35 -5.87 -5.09
C ILE A 68 2.66 -6.83 -6.24
N ARG A 69 2.53 -6.38 -7.49
CA ARG A 69 2.83 -7.19 -8.68
C ARG A 69 4.28 -7.67 -8.68
N GLN A 70 5.22 -6.76 -8.44
CA GLN A 70 6.65 -7.09 -8.36
C GLN A 70 6.94 -8.09 -7.24
N ALA A 71 6.46 -7.85 -6.02
CA ALA A 71 6.63 -8.78 -4.91
C ALA A 71 5.98 -10.15 -5.20
N THR A 72 4.86 -10.15 -5.93
CA THR A 72 4.16 -11.37 -6.31
C THR A 72 4.99 -12.20 -7.30
N GLU A 73 5.61 -11.55 -8.28
CA GLU A 73 6.42 -12.18 -9.33
C GLU A 73 7.77 -12.68 -8.82
N THR A 74 8.40 -11.94 -7.90
CA THR A 74 9.71 -12.29 -7.35
C THR A 74 9.63 -13.12 -6.08
N GLY A 75 8.46 -13.20 -5.45
CA GLY A 75 8.30 -13.76 -4.11
C GLY A 75 8.96 -12.93 -2.99
N ASP A 76 9.55 -11.76 -3.30
CA ASP A 76 10.23 -10.91 -2.31
C ASP A 76 9.22 -10.04 -1.54
N TRP A 77 8.73 -10.57 -0.42
CA TRP A 77 7.83 -9.87 0.51
C TRP A 77 8.59 -9.41 1.76
N ARG A 78 9.17 -8.21 1.68
CA ARG A 78 9.97 -7.67 2.79
C ARG A 78 9.08 -7.22 3.96
N PRO A 79 9.38 -7.65 5.19
CA PRO A 79 8.69 -7.14 6.37
C PRO A 79 9.03 -5.65 6.57
N ARG A 80 8.09 -4.92 7.17
CA ARG A 80 8.29 -3.52 7.57
C ARG A 80 7.95 -3.38 9.05
N PRO A 81 8.97 -3.34 9.95
CA PRO A 81 8.75 -3.18 11.38
C PRO A 81 7.98 -1.89 11.71
N THR A 82 6.94 -2.02 12.53
CA THR A 82 6.19 -0.90 13.10
C THR A 82 5.80 -1.22 14.54
N LYS A 83 5.27 -0.23 15.29
CA LYS A 83 4.72 -0.48 16.63
C LYS A 83 3.57 -1.50 16.64
N LEU A 84 2.87 -1.67 15.51
CA LEU A 84 1.80 -2.66 15.37
C LEU A 84 2.32 -4.10 15.29
N CYS A 85 3.61 -4.31 15.01
CA CYS A 85 4.18 -5.65 14.98
C CYS A 85 3.97 -6.40 16.31
N GLY A 86 3.94 -5.71 17.44
CA GLY A 86 3.64 -6.28 18.76
C GLY A 86 2.24 -6.91 18.90
N TRP A 87 1.33 -6.62 17.96
CA TRP A 87 -0.04 -7.15 17.90
C TRP A 87 -0.28 -8.00 16.64
N CYS A 88 0.77 -8.35 15.91
CA CYS A 88 0.66 -9.12 14.66
C CYS A 88 0.50 -10.61 14.93
N ASP A 89 -0.56 -11.22 14.41
CA ASP A 89 -0.83 -12.67 14.54
C ASP A 89 0.23 -13.56 13.86
N HIS A 90 1.06 -12.99 12.98
CA HIS A 90 2.04 -13.72 12.18
C HIS A 90 3.47 -13.65 12.76
N GLN A 91 3.67 -13.15 13.99
CA GLN A 91 4.99 -13.02 14.60
C GLN A 91 5.81 -14.33 14.56
N ALA A 92 5.18 -15.47 14.83
CA ALA A 92 5.84 -16.77 14.89
C ALA A 92 6.53 -17.20 13.57
N VAL A 93 6.07 -16.68 12.43
CA VAL A 93 6.60 -17.00 11.09
C VAL A 93 7.28 -15.81 10.42
N CYS A 94 7.38 -14.67 11.10
CA CYS A 94 7.92 -13.44 10.54
C CYS A 94 9.46 -13.38 10.68
N PRO A 95 10.22 -13.09 9.60
CA PRO A 95 11.69 -12.99 9.64
C PRO A 95 12.25 -11.99 10.64
N GLU A 96 11.54 -10.87 10.89
CA GLU A 96 11.95 -9.85 11.87
C GLU A 96 12.01 -10.39 13.31
N PHE A 97 11.32 -11.51 13.57
CA PHE A 97 11.31 -12.20 14.86
C PHE A 97 12.06 -13.54 14.80
N GLY A 98 12.84 -13.77 13.75
CA GLY A 98 13.55 -15.04 13.52
C GLY A 98 12.67 -16.18 13.00
N GLY A 99 11.40 -15.90 12.67
CA GLY A 99 10.48 -16.87 12.08
C GLY A 99 10.78 -17.13 10.60
N THR A 100 10.35 -18.29 10.09
CA THR A 100 10.47 -18.64 8.67
C THR A 100 9.09 -18.57 8.01
N PRO A 101 8.90 -17.76 6.95
CA PRO A 101 7.66 -17.71 6.20
C PRO A 101 7.29 -19.07 5.59
N PRO A 102 5.99 -19.38 5.41
CA PRO A 102 5.59 -20.56 4.67
C PRO A 102 6.08 -20.50 3.21
N PRO A 103 6.19 -21.67 2.53
CA PRO A 103 6.54 -21.71 1.12
C PRO A 103 5.62 -20.82 0.29
N TYR A 104 6.20 -20.02 -0.59
CA TYR A 104 5.43 -19.14 -1.46
C TYR A 104 4.65 -19.97 -2.50
N PRO A 105 3.33 -19.75 -2.67
CA PRO A 105 2.48 -20.67 -3.43
C PRO A 105 2.50 -20.46 -4.95
N LEU A 106 3.05 -19.36 -5.45
CA LEU A 106 3.08 -19.04 -6.89
C LEU A 106 4.48 -19.24 -7.49
N PRO A 107 4.59 -19.52 -8.80
CA PRO A 107 5.88 -19.56 -9.48
C PRO A 107 6.62 -18.22 -9.37
N VAL A 108 7.87 -18.28 -8.94
CA VAL A 108 8.73 -17.10 -8.80
C VAL A 108 9.61 -16.96 -10.03
N ARG A 109 9.61 -15.77 -10.64
CA ARG A 109 10.59 -15.40 -11.66
C ARG A 109 11.90 -15.03 -10.94
N ALA A 110 12.98 -15.76 -11.23
CA ALA A 110 14.30 -15.35 -10.78
C ALA A 110 14.60 -13.94 -11.32
N PRO A 111 15.19 -13.04 -10.54
CA PRO A 111 15.60 -11.74 -11.06
C PRO A 111 16.58 -11.98 -12.21
N ASP A 112 16.30 -11.39 -13.38
CA ASP A 112 17.18 -11.50 -14.54
C ASP A 112 18.58 -11.02 -14.12
N SER A 113 19.51 -11.96 -13.95
CA SER A 113 20.90 -11.66 -13.66
C SER A 113 21.42 -10.77 -14.78
N ALA A 114 21.72 -9.51 -14.46
CA ALA A 114 22.21 -8.52 -15.39
C ALA A 114 23.30 -9.14 -16.27
N VAL A 115 23.04 -9.15 -17.58
CA VAL A 115 24.00 -9.57 -18.60
C VAL A 115 25.20 -8.63 -18.51
N THR A 116 26.26 -9.08 -17.86
CA THR A 116 27.57 -8.42 -17.93
C THR A 116 28.08 -8.67 -19.36
N GLU A 117 27.83 -7.73 -20.28
CA GLU A 117 28.58 -7.66 -21.53
C GLU A 117 30.06 -7.41 -21.18
N GLN A 118 30.81 -8.50 -21.00
CA GLN A 118 32.26 -8.44 -20.99
C GLN A 118 32.71 -8.07 -22.41
N GLY A 119 32.91 -6.76 -22.60
CA GLY A 119 33.52 -6.19 -23.78
C GLY A 119 34.85 -6.89 -24.09
N ARG A 120 34.86 -7.50 -25.27
CA ARG A 120 35.97 -8.16 -25.94
C ARG A 120 37.22 -7.26 -25.96
N MET A 121 38.24 -7.59 -25.18
CA MET A 121 39.58 -7.01 -25.30
C MET A 121 40.20 -7.56 -26.59
N GLY A 122 40.23 -6.75 -27.65
CA GLY A 122 40.93 -7.07 -28.90
C GLY A 122 42.44 -7.12 -28.64
N ARG A 123 43.08 -8.19 -29.13
CA ARG A 123 44.52 -8.19 -29.42
C ARG A 123 44.74 -7.38 -30.70
N ASP A 124 45.61 -6.38 -30.64
CA ASP A 124 46.89 -6.31 -31.37
C ASP A 124 47.60 -4.99 -31.06
#